data_AF-A0A8C3TNE5-F1
#
_entry.id   AF-A0A8C3TNE5-F1
#
_cell.length_a   1.000
_cell.length_b   1.000
_cell.length_c   1.000
_cell.angle_alpha   90.00
_cell.angle_beta   90.00
_cell.angle_gamma   90.00
#
_symmetry.space_group_name_H-M   'P 1'
#
loop_
_entity.id
_entity.type
_entity.pdbx_description
1 polymer ?
#
loop_
_entity_poly.entity_id
_entity_poly.type
_entity_poly.pdbx_seq_one_letter_code
_entity_poly.pdbx_strand_id
1 'polypeptide(L)'
;CDKYKTGVIDGSACSSLCAKETLYFGKCLSTKPNNQVYLGIWGNLQSVIKCQMEEAAQPDFGTDPEPRKEIVLFDKPTRGTTVEKFKEMVYGLFKAKLGEQGNLSELVNLILSFADGNKDGRVSLPEAKSAWALLQLEEFLLMVILQDKEHTPKLIGFCGDLYVTERVEYTSLYGISLPWVIELLIPSGFRRSMDQWFTPSWPRKAKIAIGLLEFVEDIFHGPYGNFLMCDTSAKNLGYNDKYDLKMMDMRKIVPEINLKEIIKDRQCDSDLDCIYGTDCRTLCDQSKMRCTTEVIQPNLAKACQLLKDYLLRGAPSDIHEELEKQLYLCIALKVTANQMEMEHSLILNNLKTLLWKKISHTNDS
;
A
#
# COMPACT_ATOMS: atom_id res chain seq x y z
N CYS A 1 -4.04 21.57 14.27
CA CYS A 1 -3.21 22.26 15.28
C CYS A 1 -3.93 22.55 16.58
N ASP A 2 -5.20 22.99 16.57
CA ASP A 2 -5.92 23.25 17.83
C ASP A 2 -6.01 22.02 18.74
N LYS A 3 -6.30 20.83 18.16
CA LYS A 3 -6.26 19.54 18.87
C LYS A 3 -4.90 19.26 19.55
N TYR A 4 -3.79 19.70 18.97
CA TYR A 4 -2.46 19.55 19.58
C TYR A 4 -2.27 20.53 20.73
N LYS A 5 -2.63 21.81 20.53
CA LYS A 5 -2.54 22.85 21.57
C LYS A 5 -3.38 22.55 22.80
N THR A 6 -4.53 21.88 22.63
CA THR A 6 -5.41 21.44 23.72
C THR A 6 -5.02 20.08 24.33
N GLY A 7 -3.95 19.43 23.84
CA GLY A 7 -3.46 18.15 24.35
C GLY A 7 -4.38 16.97 24.03
N VAL A 8 -5.10 17.01 22.91
CA VAL A 8 -5.96 15.90 22.44
C VAL A 8 -5.16 14.91 21.59
N ILE A 9 -4.25 15.42 20.76
CA ILE A 9 -3.36 14.65 19.87
C ILE A 9 -1.91 15.05 20.12
N ASP A 10 -0.99 14.18 19.71
CA ASP A 10 0.44 14.44 19.69
C ASP A 10 1.11 13.59 18.61
N GLY A 11 2.42 13.72 18.46
CA GLY A 11 3.23 12.97 17.52
C GLY A 11 4.51 13.72 17.17
N SER A 12 5.47 12.99 16.61
CA SER A 12 6.81 13.50 16.31
C SER A 12 6.81 14.73 15.38
N ALA A 13 5.78 14.89 14.55
CA ALA A 13 5.62 16.02 13.64
C ALA A 13 4.78 17.17 14.22
N CYS A 14 4.02 16.98 15.30
CA CYS A 14 3.06 17.98 15.78
C CYS A 14 3.71 19.29 16.21
N SER A 15 4.82 19.24 16.96
CA SER A 15 5.56 20.44 17.35
C SER A 15 6.10 21.20 16.13
N SER A 16 6.65 20.46 15.15
CA SER A 16 7.17 21.03 13.91
C SER A 16 6.09 21.68 13.06
N LEU A 17 4.88 21.10 13.05
CA LEU A 17 3.75 21.58 12.28
C LEU A 17 3.06 22.78 12.93
N CYS A 18 2.84 22.73 14.24
CA CYS A 18 1.88 23.62 14.92
C CYS A 18 2.52 24.67 15.85
N ALA A 19 3.81 24.52 16.17
CA ALA A 19 4.51 25.41 17.10
C ALA A 19 5.80 25.99 16.52
N LYS A 20 6.68 25.15 15.98
CA LYS A 20 7.98 25.57 15.42
C LYS A 20 7.89 26.04 13.96
N GLU A 21 6.79 25.70 13.28
CA GLU A 21 6.55 26.01 11.87
C GLU A 21 7.68 25.56 10.94
N THR A 22 8.30 24.41 11.23
CA THR A 22 9.38 23.83 10.40
C THR A 22 8.88 22.75 9.44
N LEU A 23 7.58 22.41 9.48
CA LEU A 23 6.93 21.51 8.52
C LEU A 23 5.91 22.29 7.69
N TYR A 24 6.16 22.38 6.38
CA TYR A 24 5.34 23.15 5.44
C TYR A 24 4.60 22.25 4.44
N PHE A 25 3.36 22.62 4.14
CA PHE A 25 2.56 22.04 3.08
C PHE A 25 2.80 22.78 1.77
N GLY A 26 3.15 22.05 0.73
CA GLY A 26 3.30 22.52 -0.63
C GLY A 26 2.11 22.14 -1.51
N LYS A 27 2.39 21.72 -2.75
CA LYS A 27 1.37 21.39 -3.75
C LYS A 27 0.56 20.15 -3.34
N CYS A 28 -0.78 20.24 -3.44
CA CYS A 28 -1.67 19.09 -3.36
C CYS A 28 -1.56 18.23 -4.64
N LEU A 29 -1.35 16.92 -4.47
CA LEU A 29 -1.27 15.93 -5.53
C LEU A 29 -2.58 15.15 -5.69
N SER A 30 -3.51 15.27 -4.76
CA SER A 30 -4.78 14.55 -4.77
C SER A 30 -5.85 15.21 -5.62
N THR A 31 -6.63 14.38 -6.31
CA THR A 31 -7.87 14.79 -6.99
C THR A 31 -9.12 14.52 -6.15
N LYS A 32 -9.04 13.63 -5.17
CA LYS A 32 -10.15 13.26 -4.29
C LYS A 32 -10.05 14.00 -2.95
N PRO A 33 -11.16 14.55 -2.43
CA PRO A 33 -11.15 15.32 -1.18
C PRO A 33 -10.85 14.45 0.04
N ASN A 34 -11.33 13.22 0.09
CA ASN A 34 -11.23 12.33 1.27
C ASN A 34 -9.80 11.87 1.59
N ASN A 35 -8.89 11.99 0.62
CA ASN A 35 -7.51 11.54 0.79
C ASN A 35 -6.58 12.53 0.15
N GLN A 36 -5.94 13.36 0.96
CA GLN A 36 -5.11 14.45 0.48
C GLN A 36 -3.64 14.11 0.67
N VAL A 37 -2.90 14.20 -0.42
CA VAL A 37 -1.47 13.99 -0.48
C VAL A 37 -0.84 15.32 -0.87
N TYR A 38 0.04 15.84 -0.04
CA TYR A 38 0.74 17.10 -0.28
C TYR A 38 2.23 16.85 -0.41
N LEU A 39 2.88 17.57 -1.31
CA LEU A 39 4.33 17.76 -1.20
C LEU A 39 4.60 18.55 0.07
N GLY A 40 5.67 18.23 0.79
CA GLY A 40 6.04 18.87 2.04
C GLY A 40 7.52 19.17 2.12
N ILE A 41 7.87 20.09 3.01
CA ILE A 41 9.25 20.36 3.41
C ILE A 41 9.29 20.33 4.94
N TRP A 42 10.09 19.43 5.50
CA TRP A 42 10.33 19.35 6.94
C TRP A 42 11.78 19.69 7.25
N GLY A 43 12.03 20.90 7.75
CA GLY A 43 13.38 21.44 7.88
C GLY A 43 14.04 21.51 6.50
N ASN A 44 15.06 20.67 6.27
CA ASN A 44 15.76 20.57 4.98
C ASN A 44 15.35 19.33 4.16
N LEU A 45 14.43 18.50 4.66
CA LEU A 45 14.01 17.27 4.02
C LEU A 45 12.79 17.52 3.14
N GLN A 46 12.84 17.03 1.90
CA GLN A 46 11.65 16.95 1.07
C GLN A 46 10.80 15.76 1.52
N SER A 47 9.53 16.01 1.77
CA SER A 47 8.61 15.01 2.33
C SER A 47 7.30 14.97 1.55
N VAL A 48 6.50 13.96 1.85
CA VAL A 48 5.12 13.85 1.41
C VAL A 48 4.24 13.74 2.65
N ILE A 49 3.24 14.62 2.73
CA ILE A 49 2.30 14.68 3.85
C ILE A 49 1.00 14.04 3.39
N LYS A 50 0.56 12.99 4.08
CA LYS A 50 -0.67 12.27 3.77
C LYS A 50 -1.69 12.49 4.89
N CYS A 51 -2.87 12.94 4.49
CA CYS A 51 -3.98 13.24 5.39
C CYS A 51 -5.22 12.49 4.91
N GLN A 52 -5.87 11.76 5.80
CA GLN A 52 -7.24 11.32 5.55
C GLN A 52 -8.17 12.46 5.99
N MET A 53 -8.98 12.96 5.06
CA MET A 53 -10.01 13.93 5.40
C MET A 53 -11.32 13.17 5.65
N GLU A 54 -12.08 13.62 6.65
CA GLU A 54 -13.41 13.08 6.93
C GLU A 54 -14.28 13.10 5.67
N GLU A 55 -15.06 12.04 5.47
CA GLU A 55 -16.16 12.06 4.52
C GLU A 55 -17.19 13.09 4.99
N ALA A 56 -17.32 14.21 4.26
CA ALA A 56 -18.59 14.90 4.23
C ALA A 56 -19.60 13.90 3.66
N ALA A 57 -20.43 13.32 4.53
CA ALA A 57 -21.42 12.31 4.18
C ALA A 57 -22.13 12.66 2.87
N GLN A 58 -21.79 11.96 1.78
CA GLN A 58 -22.64 11.96 0.61
C GLN A 58 -23.84 11.05 0.93
N PRO A 59 -25.08 11.53 0.84
CA PRO A 59 -26.24 10.70 1.09
C PRO A 59 -26.41 9.73 -0.08
N ASP A 60 -25.95 8.49 0.09
CA ASP A 60 -26.37 7.39 -0.78
C ASP A 60 -27.84 7.08 -0.49
N PHE A 61 -28.70 7.34 -1.48
CA PHE A 61 -30.09 6.87 -1.48
C PHE A 61 -30.08 5.35 -1.72
N GLY A 62 -30.06 4.59 -0.63
CA GLY A 62 -30.20 3.13 -0.64
C GLY A 62 -30.63 2.63 0.74
N THR A 63 -31.77 1.93 0.75
CA THR A 63 -32.58 1.43 1.88
C THR A 63 -31.86 0.86 3.11
N ASP A 64 -32.45 1.20 4.26
CA ASP A 64 -32.20 0.83 5.68
C ASP A 64 -30.96 1.39 6.41
N PRO A 65 -31.15 2.26 7.44
CA PRO A 65 -30.06 2.81 8.22
C PRO A 65 -29.77 1.89 9.41
N GLU A 66 -28.75 1.04 9.31
CA GLU A 66 -27.99 0.76 10.52
C GLU A 66 -27.35 2.08 10.98
N PRO A 67 -27.33 2.40 12.30
CA PRO A 67 -26.71 3.62 12.79
C PRO A 67 -25.21 3.53 12.53
N ARG A 68 -24.78 4.09 11.39
CA ARG A 68 -23.38 4.22 10.98
C ARG A 68 -22.67 4.99 12.09
N LYS A 69 -21.80 4.30 12.83
CA LYS A 69 -20.98 4.90 13.88
C LYS A 69 -20.16 6.03 13.26
N GLU A 70 -20.51 7.28 13.55
CA GLU A 70 -19.57 8.40 13.42
C GLU A 70 -18.31 8.00 14.19
N ILE A 71 -17.22 7.72 13.48
CA ILE A 71 -15.93 7.48 14.11
C ILE A 71 -15.45 8.86 14.54
N VAL A 72 -15.78 9.25 15.77
CA VAL A 72 -15.20 10.45 16.36
C VAL A 72 -13.69 10.22 16.48
N LEU A 73 -12.95 10.87 15.57
CA LEU A 73 -11.49 10.78 15.50
C LEU A 73 -10.90 11.21 16.84
N PHE A 74 -10.05 10.35 17.42
CA PHE A 74 -9.33 10.54 18.70
C PHE A 74 -10.13 10.33 20.00
N ASP A 75 -11.30 9.68 19.99
CA ASP A 75 -12.01 9.34 21.24
C ASP A 75 -11.38 8.18 22.01
N LYS A 76 -10.63 7.32 21.30
CA LYS A 76 -9.94 6.16 21.87
C LYS A 76 -8.42 6.36 21.81
N PRO A 77 -7.67 5.94 22.85
CA PRO A 77 -8.17 5.45 24.14
C PRO A 77 -8.75 6.56 25.04
N THR A 78 -9.57 6.18 26.01
CA THR A 78 -10.21 7.12 26.95
C THR A 78 -9.24 7.56 28.06
N ARG A 79 -9.54 8.68 28.72
CA ARG A 79 -8.75 9.15 29.88
C ARG A 79 -8.71 8.07 30.96
N GLY A 80 -7.53 7.84 31.54
CA GLY A 80 -7.30 6.81 32.55
C GLY A 80 -6.87 5.44 32.00
N THR A 81 -6.77 5.28 30.67
CA THR A 81 -6.20 4.07 30.06
C THR A 81 -4.72 3.96 30.39
N THR A 82 -4.29 2.83 30.99
CA THR A 82 -2.88 2.54 31.25
C THR A 82 -2.17 2.09 29.99
N VAL A 83 -0.84 2.09 29.99
CA VAL A 83 -0.04 1.62 28.86
C VAL A 83 -0.30 0.14 28.57
N GLU A 84 -0.43 -0.68 29.61
CA GLU A 84 -0.78 -2.11 29.49
C GLU A 84 -2.14 -2.29 28.86
N LYS A 85 -3.13 -1.48 29.27
CA LYS A 85 -4.45 -1.54 28.67
C LYS A 85 -4.43 -1.12 27.20
N PHE A 86 -3.63 -0.11 26.86
CA PHE A 86 -3.43 0.30 25.48
C PHE A 86 -2.76 -0.80 24.66
N LYS A 87 -1.75 -1.50 25.20
CA LYS A 87 -1.14 -2.69 24.56
C LYS A 87 -2.19 -3.75 24.23
N GLU A 88 -3.08 -4.09 25.18
CA GLU A 88 -4.17 -5.04 24.95
C GLU A 88 -5.13 -4.57 23.84
N MET A 89 -5.47 -3.27 23.81
CA MET A 89 -6.32 -2.70 22.78
C MET A 89 -5.69 -2.83 21.40
N VAL A 90 -4.40 -2.50 21.26
CA VAL A 90 -3.66 -2.61 20.00
C VAL A 90 -3.54 -4.08 19.57
N TYR A 91 -3.24 -4.97 20.51
CA TYR A 91 -3.20 -6.40 20.24
C TYR A 91 -4.56 -6.92 19.72
N GLY A 92 -5.66 -6.50 20.36
CA GLY A 92 -7.01 -6.86 19.93
C GLY A 92 -7.36 -6.34 18.53
N LEU A 93 -6.93 -5.11 18.20
CA LEU A 93 -7.08 -4.55 16.85
C LEU A 93 -6.31 -5.37 15.82
N PHE A 94 -5.08 -5.75 16.12
CA PHE A 94 -4.26 -6.57 15.23
C PHE A 94 -4.81 -7.97 15.05
N LYS A 95 -5.27 -8.61 16.13
CA LYS A 95 -5.96 -9.90 16.03
C LYS A 95 -7.18 -9.81 15.13
N ALA A 96 -7.94 -8.72 15.22
CA ALA A 96 -9.10 -8.50 14.35
C ALA A 96 -8.73 -8.24 12.89
N LYS A 97 -7.64 -7.50 12.62
CA LYS A 97 -7.22 -7.14 11.25
C LYS A 97 -6.35 -8.19 10.56
N LEU A 98 -5.55 -8.95 11.30
CA LEU A 98 -4.51 -9.83 10.77
C LEU A 98 -4.78 -11.30 11.09
N GLY A 99 -5.79 -11.59 11.92
CA GLY A 99 -6.05 -12.92 12.46
C GLY A 99 -5.10 -13.29 13.59
N GLU A 100 -5.12 -14.56 14.01
CA GLU A 100 -4.18 -15.07 15.02
C GLU A 100 -2.82 -15.35 14.37
N GLN A 101 -1.89 -14.40 14.52
CA GLN A 101 -0.49 -14.54 14.09
C GLN A 101 0.42 -14.73 15.32
N GLY A 102 1.50 -15.50 15.18
CA GLY A 102 2.43 -15.77 16.29
C GLY A 102 3.20 -14.53 16.77
N ASN A 103 3.44 -13.56 15.88
CA ASN A 103 4.35 -12.44 16.14
C ASN A 103 3.63 -11.12 16.48
N LEU A 104 2.32 -11.13 16.77
CA LEU A 104 1.55 -9.91 17.04
C LEU A 104 2.11 -9.07 18.20
N SER A 105 2.69 -9.72 19.22
CA SER A 105 3.30 -9.03 20.36
C SER A 105 4.48 -8.13 19.95
N GLU A 106 5.29 -8.56 18.99
CA GLU A 106 6.40 -7.77 18.45
C GLU A 106 5.88 -6.54 17.70
N LEU A 107 4.83 -6.72 16.90
CA LEU A 107 4.19 -5.61 16.18
C LEU A 107 3.56 -4.59 17.15
N VAL A 108 2.96 -5.04 18.26
CA VAL A 108 2.47 -4.15 19.32
C VAL A 108 3.62 -3.32 19.90
N ASN A 109 4.75 -3.95 20.22
CA ASN A 109 5.91 -3.23 20.75
C ASN A 109 6.46 -2.22 19.74
N LEU A 110 6.47 -2.58 18.46
CA LEU A 110 6.89 -1.67 17.40
C LEU A 110 5.98 -0.44 17.27
N ILE A 111 4.66 -0.63 17.42
CA ILE A 111 3.73 0.50 17.45
C ILE A 111 3.97 1.40 18.65
N LEU A 112 4.28 0.84 19.82
CA LEU A 112 4.53 1.65 21.00
C LEU A 112 5.79 2.49 20.86
N SER A 113 6.85 1.93 20.29
CA SER A 113 8.07 2.69 20.00
C SER A 113 7.82 3.77 18.95
N PHE A 114 6.91 3.54 17.99
CA PHE A 114 6.47 4.56 17.06
C PHE A 114 5.57 5.63 17.72
N ALA A 115 4.67 5.23 18.61
CA ALA A 115 3.72 6.10 19.29
C ALA A 115 4.41 7.07 20.25
N ASP A 116 5.52 6.65 20.87
CA ASP A 116 6.44 7.49 21.66
C ASP A 116 7.15 8.51 20.75
N GLY A 117 6.40 9.55 20.35
CA GLY A 117 6.82 10.53 19.36
C GLY A 117 7.88 11.48 19.91
N ASN A 118 7.91 11.70 21.22
CA ASN A 118 8.89 12.54 21.91
C ASN A 118 10.15 11.77 22.35
N LYS A 119 10.14 10.42 22.26
CA LYS A 119 11.22 9.49 22.61
C LYS A 119 11.59 9.53 24.09
N ASP A 120 10.61 9.70 24.98
CA ASP A 120 10.81 9.71 26.43
C ASP A 120 10.70 8.31 27.07
N GLY A 121 10.41 7.28 26.27
CA GLY A 121 10.26 5.88 26.67
C GLY A 121 8.86 5.56 27.22
N ARG A 122 7.91 6.49 27.14
CA ARG A 122 6.52 6.33 27.61
C ARG A 122 5.56 6.75 26.51
N VAL A 123 4.34 6.20 26.57
CA VAL A 123 3.27 6.60 25.65
C VAL A 123 2.23 7.36 26.46
N SER A 124 2.15 8.67 26.20
CA SER A 124 1.14 9.54 26.78
C SER A 124 -0.24 9.29 26.16
N LEU A 125 -1.31 9.80 26.80
CA LEU A 125 -2.67 9.67 26.27
C LEU A 125 -2.84 10.29 24.87
N PRO A 126 -2.32 11.52 24.58
CA PRO A 126 -2.42 12.12 23.25
C PRO A 126 -1.66 11.33 22.16
N GLU A 127 -0.50 10.78 22.50
CA GLU A 127 0.28 9.89 21.62
C GLU A 127 -0.49 8.60 21.33
N ALA A 128 -1.05 7.96 22.37
CA ALA A 128 -1.86 6.76 22.23
C ALA A 128 -3.10 6.99 21.34
N LYS A 129 -3.76 8.15 21.48
CA LYS A 129 -4.90 8.55 20.63
C LYS A 129 -4.52 8.71 19.17
N SER A 130 -3.38 9.34 18.93
CA SER A 130 -2.86 9.60 17.58
C SER A 130 -2.43 8.30 16.90
N ALA A 131 -1.68 7.46 17.62
CA ALA A 131 -1.32 6.12 17.16
C ALA A 131 -2.57 5.25 16.88
N TRP A 132 -3.57 5.28 17.77
CA TRP A 132 -4.81 4.53 17.57
C TRP A 132 -5.57 4.95 16.30
N ALA A 133 -5.61 6.26 16.00
CA ALA A 133 -6.22 6.77 14.79
C ALA A 133 -5.46 6.33 13.53
N LEU A 134 -4.12 6.45 13.54
CA LEU A 134 -3.28 6.01 12.42
C LEU A 134 -3.38 4.51 12.15
N LEU A 135 -3.49 3.68 13.18
CA LEU A 135 -3.68 2.23 13.04
C LEU A 135 -4.97 1.82 12.33
N GLN A 136 -5.96 2.71 12.25
CA GLN A 136 -7.16 2.46 11.45
C GLN A 136 -6.85 2.49 9.95
N LEU A 137 -5.80 3.22 9.54
CA LEU A 137 -5.36 3.33 8.15
C LEU A 137 -4.55 2.10 7.74
N GLU A 138 -5.02 1.35 6.74
CA GLU A 138 -4.31 0.14 6.27
C GLU A 138 -2.91 0.46 5.73
N GLU A 139 -2.77 1.58 5.01
CA GLU A 139 -1.48 2.01 4.48
C GLU A 139 -0.46 2.30 5.59
N PHE A 140 -0.89 2.93 6.68
CA PHE A 140 -0.03 3.21 7.83
C PHE A 140 0.41 1.93 8.53
N LEU A 141 -0.52 0.99 8.76
CA LEU A 141 -0.19 -0.31 9.33
C LEU A 141 0.86 -1.04 8.49
N LEU A 142 0.70 -1.04 7.16
CA LEU A 142 1.66 -1.65 6.25
C LEU A 142 3.02 -0.96 6.25
N MET A 143 3.07 0.37 6.34
CA MET A 143 4.34 1.10 6.48
C MET A 143 5.09 0.71 7.75
N VAL A 144 4.39 0.48 8.86
CA VAL A 144 5.02 0.00 10.09
C VAL A 144 5.51 -1.43 9.95
N ILE A 145 4.67 -2.33 9.40
CA ILE A 145 5.04 -3.74 9.17
C ILE A 145 6.27 -3.86 8.26
N LEU A 146 6.38 -2.99 7.25
CA LEU A 146 7.40 -3.03 6.22
C LEU A 146 8.48 -1.95 6.41
N GLN A 147 8.60 -1.37 7.61
CA GLN A 147 9.52 -0.26 7.87
C GLN A 147 10.99 -0.61 7.58
N ASP A 148 11.36 -1.87 7.75
CA ASP A 148 12.72 -2.39 7.58
C ASP A 148 12.96 -2.90 6.14
N LYS A 149 11.94 -2.80 5.28
CA LYS A 149 11.99 -3.20 3.88
C LYS A 149 12.27 -2.00 2.99
N GLU A 150 13.12 -2.19 1.99
CA GLU A 150 13.55 -1.09 1.11
C GLU A 150 12.45 -0.62 0.14
N HIS A 151 11.38 -1.40 -0.02
CA HIS A 151 10.33 -1.15 -1.00
C HIS A 151 9.26 -0.14 -0.54
N THR A 152 9.34 0.38 0.68
CA THR A 152 8.40 1.39 1.19
C THR A 152 9.06 2.76 1.36
N PRO A 153 8.33 3.87 1.15
CA PRO A 153 8.79 5.18 1.55
C PRO A 153 8.96 5.24 3.07
N LYS A 154 10.11 5.72 3.54
CA LYS A 154 10.38 5.88 4.97
C LYS A 154 9.36 6.79 5.63
N LEU A 155 8.77 6.30 6.72
CA LEU A 155 7.91 7.07 7.61
C LEU A 155 8.76 7.99 8.49
N ILE A 156 8.65 9.31 8.28
CA ILE A 156 9.45 10.33 8.96
C ILE A 156 8.80 10.75 10.28
N GLY A 157 7.47 10.84 10.31
CA GLY A 157 6.75 11.21 11.52
C GLY A 157 5.27 11.37 11.30
N PHE A 158 4.56 11.81 12.34
CA PHE A 158 3.11 11.94 12.34
C PHE A 158 2.61 13.02 13.29
N CYS A 159 1.37 13.46 13.09
CA CYS A 159 0.66 14.33 14.01
C CYS A 159 -0.84 14.03 13.98
N GLY A 160 -1.39 13.42 15.04
CA GLY A 160 -2.76 12.93 15.00
C GLY A 160 -2.91 11.79 13.99
N ASP A 161 -3.83 11.94 13.04
CA ASP A 161 -4.13 11.03 11.93
C ASP A 161 -3.40 11.40 10.62
N LEU A 162 -2.62 12.47 10.64
CA LEU A 162 -1.70 12.86 9.57
C LEU A 162 -0.36 12.17 9.76
N TYR A 163 0.22 11.68 8.68
CA TYR A 163 1.58 11.15 8.69
C TYR A 163 2.42 11.66 7.52
N VAL A 164 3.74 11.61 7.70
CA VAL A 164 4.73 12.22 6.81
C VAL A 164 5.73 11.16 6.39
N THR A 165 5.94 11.01 5.08
CA THR A 165 6.92 10.09 4.51
C THR A 165 8.01 10.84 3.76
N GLU A 166 9.09 10.15 3.43
CA GLU A 166 10.07 10.66 2.47
C GLU A 166 9.42 10.92 1.11
N ARG A 167 9.97 11.89 0.38
CA ARG A 167 9.60 12.13 -1.01
C ARG A 167 10.33 11.13 -1.90
N VAL A 168 9.58 10.54 -2.82
CA VAL A 168 10.10 9.71 -3.92
C VAL A 168 10.11 10.55 -5.19
N GLU A 169 11.21 10.48 -5.95
CA GLU A 169 11.43 11.32 -7.14
C GLU A 169 10.47 10.97 -8.28
N TYR A 170 10.32 9.68 -8.58
CA TYR A 170 9.45 9.19 -9.64
C TYR A 170 8.25 8.48 -9.03
N THR A 171 7.05 9.07 -9.15
CA THR A 171 5.84 8.61 -8.47
C THR A 171 4.94 7.70 -9.32
N SER A 172 5.42 7.25 -10.48
CA SER A 172 4.73 6.29 -11.35
C SER A 172 5.78 5.40 -12.02
N LEU A 173 5.51 4.10 -12.15
CA LEU A 173 6.42 3.16 -12.83
C LEU A 173 6.57 3.50 -14.33
N TYR A 174 5.46 3.87 -14.95
CA TYR A 174 5.35 4.37 -16.32
C TYR A 174 4.03 5.14 -16.46
N GLY A 175 3.80 5.73 -17.63
CA GLY A 175 2.62 6.54 -17.89
C GLY A 175 2.85 8.02 -17.66
N ILE A 176 2.18 8.84 -18.45
CA ILE A 176 2.27 10.30 -18.38
C ILE A 176 1.01 10.80 -17.67
N SER A 177 1.16 11.59 -16.60
CA SER A 177 0.03 12.32 -16.01
C SER A 177 -0.31 13.53 -16.88
N LEU A 178 -1.23 13.33 -17.84
CA LEU A 178 -1.68 14.40 -18.73
C LEU A 178 -2.90 15.11 -18.14
N PRO A 179 -3.00 16.46 -18.27
CA PRO A 179 -4.23 17.17 -17.99
C PRO A 179 -5.40 16.58 -18.79
N TRP A 180 -6.58 16.47 -18.17
CA TRP A 180 -7.78 15.84 -18.75
C TRP A 180 -8.14 16.35 -20.16
N VAL A 181 -7.86 17.62 -20.45
CA VAL A 181 -8.09 18.25 -21.77
C VAL A 181 -7.25 17.60 -22.87
N ILE A 182 -6.00 17.22 -22.56
CA ILE A 182 -5.07 16.58 -23.50
C ILE A 182 -5.41 15.09 -23.63
N GLU A 183 -5.88 14.46 -22.56
CA GLU A 183 -6.30 13.06 -22.56
C GLU A 183 -7.44 12.77 -23.56
N LEU A 184 -8.34 13.74 -23.78
CA LEU A 184 -9.48 13.60 -24.70
C LEU A 184 -9.05 13.58 -26.18
N LEU A 185 -7.88 14.13 -26.50
CA LEU A 185 -7.37 14.26 -27.87
C LEU A 185 -6.52 13.06 -28.32
N ILE A 186 -6.21 12.13 -27.41
CA ILE A 186 -5.32 11.01 -27.68
C ILE A 186 -6.14 9.75 -27.99
N PRO A 187 -6.00 9.17 -29.20
CA PRO A 187 -6.62 7.89 -29.52
C PRO A 187 -6.19 6.79 -28.52
N SER A 188 -7.14 5.98 -28.05
CA SER A 188 -6.90 4.94 -27.02
C SER A 188 -5.76 3.97 -27.38
N GLY A 189 -5.58 3.66 -28.67
CA GLY A 189 -4.48 2.82 -29.16
C GLY A 189 -3.09 3.47 -29.07
N PHE A 190 -3.00 4.81 -29.07
CA PHE A 190 -1.73 5.54 -28.99
C PHE A 190 -1.26 5.72 -27.53
N ARG A 191 -2.21 5.75 -26.58
CA ARG A 191 -1.95 5.94 -25.14
C ARG A 191 -1.03 4.86 -24.55
N ARG A 192 -1.32 3.59 -24.86
CA ARG A 192 -0.53 2.43 -24.41
C ARG A 192 0.92 2.46 -24.92
N SER A 193 1.15 3.05 -26.09
CA SER A 193 2.50 3.20 -26.67
C SER A 193 3.24 4.42 -26.09
N MET A 194 2.54 5.51 -25.78
CA MET A 194 3.14 6.72 -25.20
C MET A 194 3.52 6.56 -23.74
N ASP A 195 2.71 5.85 -22.96
CA ASP A 195 2.94 5.65 -21.52
C ASP A 195 4.29 4.97 -21.23
N GLN A 196 4.83 4.21 -22.20
CA GLN A 196 6.09 3.46 -22.05
C GLN A 196 7.30 4.18 -22.66
N TRP A 197 7.13 5.34 -23.29
CA TRP A 197 8.21 6.05 -23.97
C TRP A 197 9.18 6.70 -22.97
N PHE A 198 8.68 7.12 -21.81
CA PHE A 198 9.47 7.74 -20.73
C PHE A 198 9.83 6.74 -19.64
N THR A 199 10.40 5.59 -20.05
CA THR A 199 10.88 4.56 -19.12
C THR A 199 12.41 4.51 -19.13
N PRO A 200 13.06 4.14 -18.00
CA PRO A 200 14.51 4.13 -17.92
C PRO A 200 15.14 3.05 -18.81
N SER A 201 16.48 3.01 -18.88
CA SER A 201 17.19 1.96 -19.63
C SER A 201 16.80 0.57 -19.12
N TRP A 202 16.86 -0.44 -19.99
CA TRP A 202 16.39 -1.79 -19.64
C TRP A 202 17.01 -2.37 -18.36
N PRO A 203 18.33 -2.21 -18.07
CA PRO A 203 18.90 -2.66 -16.80
C PRO A 203 18.23 -2.03 -15.56
N ARG A 204 17.89 -0.74 -15.63
CA ARG A 204 17.19 -0.03 -14.56
C ARG A 204 15.74 -0.50 -14.41
N LYS A 205 15.06 -0.80 -15.53
CA LYS A 205 13.74 -1.44 -15.50
C LYS A 205 13.78 -2.79 -14.80
N ALA A 206 14.80 -3.60 -15.11
CA ALA A 206 15.00 -4.90 -14.49
C ALA A 206 15.25 -4.77 -12.98
N LYS A 207 16.07 -3.80 -12.54
CA LYS A 207 16.26 -3.49 -11.10
C LYS A 207 14.94 -3.15 -10.40
N ILE A 208 14.14 -2.24 -10.96
CA ILE A 208 12.83 -1.88 -10.40
C ILE A 208 11.88 -3.09 -10.36
N ALA A 209 11.88 -3.91 -11.41
CA ALA A 209 11.04 -5.10 -11.48
C ALA A 209 11.43 -6.16 -10.44
N ILE A 210 12.72 -6.36 -10.18
CA ILE A 210 13.20 -7.22 -9.09
C ILE A 210 12.66 -6.72 -7.75
N GLY A 211 12.74 -5.41 -7.49
CA GLY A 211 12.17 -4.83 -6.26
C GLY A 211 10.65 -5.06 -6.13
N LEU A 212 9.90 -5.15 -7.23
CA LEU A 212 8.46 -5.47 -7.17
C LEU A 212 8.23 -6.94 -6.84
N LEU A 213 9.05 -7.84 -7.39
CA LEU A 213 8.97 -9.27 -7.08
C LEU A 213 9.37 -9.54 -5.62
N GLU A 214 10.39 -8.85 -5.11
CA GLU A 214 10.80 -8.91 -3.70
C GLU A 214 9.72 -8.34 -2.78
N PHE A 215 9.10 -7.21 -3.15
CA PHE A 215 7.96 -6.68 -2.41
C PHE A 215 6.79 -7.68 -2.35
N VAL A 216 6.47 -8.35 -3.46
CA VAL A 216 5.41 -9.38 -3.49
C VAL A 216 5.74 -10.53 -2.54
N GLU A 217 7.01 -10.93 -2.44
CA GLU A 217 7.50 -11.93 -1.50
C GLU A 217 7.46 -11.42 -0.04
N ASP A 218 7.75 -10.15 0.23
CA ASP A 218 7.68 -9.60 1.59
C ASP A 218 6.26 -9.58 2.15
N ILE A 219 5.25 -9.35 1.30
CA ILE A 219 3.83 -9.28 1.70
C ILE A 219 3.11 -10.63 1.61
N PHE A 220 3.77 -11.65 1.05
CA PHE A 220 3.25 -13.00 0.88
C PHE A 220 4.19 -13.98 1.60
N HIS A 221 3.76 -14.60 2.71
CA HIS A 221 4.61 -15.27 3.72
C HIS A 221 5.28 -14.35 4.75
N GLY A 222 4.78 -13.12 4.93
CA GLY A 222 5.23 -12.24 6.00
C GLY A 222 4.92 -12.81 7.40
N PRO A 223 5.61 -12.33 8.45
CA PRO A 223 5.41 -12.77 9.85
C PRO A 223 4.02 -12.44 10.41
N TYR A 224 3.22 -11.65 9.68
CA TYR A 224 1.89 -11.19 10.06
C TYR A 224 0.79 -11.68 9.12
N GLY A 225 1.06 -12.74 8.36
CA GLY A 225 0.12 -13.35 7.43
C GLY A 225 0.24 -12.83 5.99
N ASN A 226 -0.68 -13.28 5.14
CA ASN A 226 -0.71 -12.93 3.73
C ASN A 226 -1.50 -11.64 3.49
N PHE A 227 -0.92 -10.76 2.67
CA PHE A 227 -1.61 -9.58 2.18
C PHE A 227 -1.87 -9.70 0.68
N LEU A 228 -2.98 -9.13 0.23
CA LEU A 228 -3.43 -9.14 -1.15
C LEU A 228 -3.38 -7.74 -1.73
N MET A 229 -2.74 -7.59 -2.89
CA MET A 229 -2.73 -6.34 -3.65
C MET A 229 -4.04 -6.24 -4.44
N CYS A 230 -4.95 -5.37 -4.02
CA CYS A 230 -6.26 -5.19 -4.65
C CYS A 230 -6.39 -3.90 -5.50
N ASP A 231 -5.27 -3.20 -5.75
CA ASP A 231 -5.17 -2.13 -6.75
C ASP A 231 -3.77 -2.09 -7.37
N THR A 232 -3.46 -3.04 -8.25
CA THR A 232 -2.16 -3.12 -8.92
C THR A 232 -2.14 -2.21 -10.13
N SER A 233 -1.45 -1.07 -10.03
CA SER A 233 -1.36 -0.09 -11.11
C SER A 233 -0.02 0.62 -11.09
N ALA A 234 0.48 1.01 -12.26
CA ALA A 234 1.75 1.73 -12.41
C ALA A 234 1.79 3.04 -11.60
N LYS A 235 0.63 3.69 -11.41
CA LYS A 235 0.48 4.93 -10.62
C LYS A 235 0.69 4.75 -9.10
N ASN A 236 0.56 3.51 -8.62
CA ASN A 236 0.72 3.18 -7.20
C ASN A 236 2.17 2.77 -6.87
N LEU A 237 3.04 2.72 -7.89
CA LEU A 237 4.44 2.36 -7.80
C LEU A 237 5.31 3.54 -8.21
N GLY A 238 6.45 3.69 -7.56
CA GLY A 238 7.45 4.70 -7.86
C GLY A 238 8.85 4.12 -7.72
N TYR A 239 9.86 4.95 -7.92
CA TYR A 239 11.25 4.59 -7.69
C TYR A 239 12.09 5.82 -7.37
N ASN A 240 13.19 5.62 -6.65
CA ASN A 240 14.13 6.68 -6.33
C ASN A 240 15.18 6.89 -7.44
N ASP A 241 16.08 7.85 -7.29
CA ASP A 241 17.18 8.10 -8.24
C ASP A 241 18.14 6.91 -8.44
N LYS A 242 18.16 5.96 -7.50
CA LYS A 242 18.94 4.70 -7.59
C LYS A 242 18.16 3.57 -8.27
N TYR A 243 16.94 3.84 -8.72
CA TYR A 243 16.02 2.87 -9.31
C TYR A 243 15.58 1.75 -8.35
N ASP A 244 15.56 2.04 -7.05
CA ASP A 244 14.96 1.17 -6.05
C ASP A 244 13.43 1.42 -6.04
N LEU A 245 12.65 0.35 -6.14
CA LEU A 245 11.18 0.44 -6.15
C LEU A 245 10.66 1.02 -4.84
N LYS A 246 9.63 1.87 -4.92
CA LYS A 246 8.86 2.37 -3.78
C LYS A 246 7.36 2.21 -4.01
N MET A 247 6.67 1.62 -3.04
CA MET A 247 5.21 1.55 -3.01
C MET A 247 4.63 2.91 -2.61
N MET A 248 4.01 3.62 -3.56
CA MET A 248 3.52 4.98 -3.34
C MET A 248 2.14 5.01 -2.66
N ASP A 249 1.31 4.00 -2.93
CA ASP A 249 -0.02 3.83 -2.37
C ASP A 249 -0.27 2.36 -2.00
N MET A 250 -0.42 2.10 -0.71
CA MET A 250 -0.68 0.75 -0.17
C MET A 250 -2.08 0.60 0.42
N ARG A 251 -2.99 1.57 0.21
CA ARG A 251 -4.33 1.57 0.85
C ARG A 251 -5.21 0.41 0.43
N LYS A 252 -4.95 -0.16 -0.74
CA LYS A 252 -5.66 -1.33 -1.28
C LYS A 252 -4.85 -2.61 -1.19
N ILE A 253 -3.82 -2.63 -0.35
CA ILE A 253 -3.16 -3.86 0.08
C ILE A 253 -3.81 -4.26 1.40
N VAL A 254 -4.47 -5.40 1.42
CA VAL A 254 -5.33 -5.80 2.54
C VAL A 254 -4.97 -7.20 3.04
N PRO A 255 -5.08 -7.48 4.34
CA PRO A 255 -4.93 -8.83 4.88
C PRO A 255 -5.94 -9.79 4.21
N GLU A 256 -5.50 -11.00 3.89
CA GLU A 256 -6.35 -12.00 3.24
C GLU A 256 -7.62 -12.29 4.07
N ILE A 257 -7.48 -12.41 5.39
CA ILE A 257 -8.60 -12.67 6.30
C ILE A 257 -9.64 -11.54 6.28
N ASN A 258 -9.21 -10.28 6.25
CA ASN A 258 -10.11 -9.13 6.17
C ASN A 258 -10.88 -9.12 4.85
N LEU A 259 -10.21 -9.45 3.74
CA LEU A 259 -10.89 -9.55 2.45
C LEU A 259 -11.96 -10.64 2.46
N LYS A 260 -11.65 -11.82 3.04
CA LYS A 260 -12.62 -12.92 3.17
C LYS A 260 -13.86 -12.48 3.95
N GLU A 261 -13.66 -11.74 5.04
CA GLU A 261 -14.76 -11.20 5.85
C GLU A 261 -15.59 -10.14 5.11
N ILE A 262 -14.97 -9.28 4.30
CA ILE A 262 -15.68 -8.25 3.52
C ILE A 262 -16.46 -8.87 2.36
N ILE A 263 -15.90 -9.88 1.69
CA ILE A 263 -16.47 -10.39 0.44
C ILE A 263 -17.53 -11.48 0.65
N LYS A 264 -17.45 -12.26 1.73
CA LYS A 264 -18.38 -13.40 1.99
C LYS A 264 -19.85 -13.00 2.05
N ASP A 265 -20.14 -11.78 2.52
CA ASP A 265 -21.49 -11.29 2.72
C ASP A 265 -22.00 -10.47 1.53
N ARG A 266 -21.18 -10.33 0.48
CA ARG A 266 -21.55 -9.61 -0.73
C ARG A 266 -22.45 -10.46 -1.62
N GLN A 267 -23.63 -9.93 -1.93
CA GLN A 267 -24.53 -10.52 -2.92
C GLN A 267 -23.99 -10.30 -4.34
N CYS A 268 -24.21 -11.28 -5.21
CA CYS A 268 -23.78 -11.23 -6.60
C CYS A 268 -24.78 -11.95 -7.51
N ASP A 269 -24.90 -11.46 -8.75
CA ASP A 269 -25.59 -12.14 -9.84
C ASP A 269 -24.57 -12.80 -10.79
N SER A 270 -23.38 -12.22 -10.88
CA SER A 270 -22.28 -12.69 -11.74
C SER A 270 -20.91 -12.55 -11.07
N ASP A 271 -19.90 -13.23 -11.60
CA ASP A 271 -18.51 -13.12 -11.14
C ASP A 271 -17.96 -11.69 -11.20
N LEU A 272 -18.53 -10.84 -12.07
CA LEU A 272 -18.12 -9.44 -12.21
C LEU A 272 -18.52 -8.57 -11.01
N ASP A 273 -19.48 -9.02 -10.21
CA ASP A 273 -19.93 -8.32 -9.01
C ASP A 273 -18.99 -8.59 -7.82
N CYS A 274 -18.22 -9.67 -7.91
CA CYS A 274 -17.32 -10.17 -6.87
C CYS A 274 -15.90 -9.58 -6.99
N ILE A 275 -15.81 -8.25 -7.00
CA ILE A 275 -14.56 -7.51 -7.13
C ILE A 275 -14.35 -6.57 -5.94
N TYR A 276 -13.23 -6.71 -5.24
CA TYR A 276 -12.76 -5.74 -4.26
C TYR A 276 -11.60 -4.92 -4.83
N GLY A 277 -11.64 -3.60 -4.63
CA GLY A 277 -10.68 -2.68 -5.24
C GLY A 277 -10.85 -2.64 -6.76
N THR A 278 -9.79 -2.93 -7.50
CA THR A 278 -9.81 -2.95 -8.98
C THR A 278 -9.52 -4.34 -9.57
N ASP A 279 -8.82 -5.21 -8.83
CA ASP A 279 -8.30 -6.46 -9.37
C ASP A 279 -8.36 -7.69 -8.44
N CYS A 280 -8.86 -7.57 -7.20
CA CYS A 280 -9.13 -8.73 -6.34
C CYS A 280 -10.50 -9.31 -6.70
N ARG A 281 -10.49 -10.41 -7.46
CA ARG A 281 -11.70 -11.08 -7.97
C ARG A 281 -11.92 -12.42 -7.29
N THR A 282 -13.15 -12.69 -6.90
CA THR A 282 -13.63 -14.01 -6.50
C THR A 282 -14.76 -14.47 -7.44
N LEU A 283 -15.34 -15.64 -7.18
CA LEU A 283 -16.42 -16.20 -8.00
C LEU A 283 -17.76 -15.95 -7.33
N CYS A 284 -18.84 -15.90 -8.11
CA CYS A 284 -20.19 -15.85 -7.58
C CYS A 284 -20.72 -17.28 -7.39
N ASP A 285 -21.04 -17.66 -6.15
CA ASP A 285 -21.78 -18.89 -5.87
C ASP A 285 -23.25 -18.65 -6.22
N GLN A 286 -23.64 -19.01 -7.45
CA GLN A 286 -25.00 -18.86 -7.96
C GLN A 286 -26.05 -19.59 -7.12
N SER A 287 -25.67 -20.62 -6.35
CA SER A 287 -26.60 -21.33 -5.48
C SER A 287 -26.98 -20.50 -4.25
N LYS A 288 -26.05 -19.65 -3.78
CA LYS A 288 -26.23 -18.79 -2.60
C LYS A 288 -26.44 -17.32 -2.97
N MET A 289 -26.29 -16.96 -4.24
CA MET A 289 -26.27 -15.58 -4.74
C MET A 289 -25.27 -14.72 -3.97
N ARG A 290 -24.10 -15.29 -3.64
CA ARG A 290 -23.05 -14.65 -2.83
C ARG A 290 -21.66 -14.95 -3.34
N CYS A 291 -20.74 -14.02 -3.13
CA CYS A 291 -19.36 -14.18 -3.54
C CYS A 291 -18.63 -15.24 -2.71
N THR A 292 -17.76 -16.01 -3.36
CA THR A 292 -16.84 -16.91 -2.69
C THR A 292 -15.70 -16.12 -2.04
N THR A 293 -15.02 -16.75 -1.08
CA THR A 293 -13.94 -16.13 -0.31
C THR A 293 -12.55 -16.31 -0.93
N GLU A 294 -12.42 -17.21 -1.90
CA GLU A 294 -11.13 -17.55 -2.50
C GLU A 294 -10.86 -16.64 -3.70
N VAL A 295 -9.76 -15.89 -3.61
CA VAL A 295 -9.31 -14.98 -4.67
C VAL A 295 -8.71 -15.80 -5.81
N ILE A 296 -9.11 -15.50 -7.04
CA ILE A 296 -8.75 -16.31 -8.21
C ILE A 296 -7.28 -16.09 -8.63
N GLN A 297 -6.77 -14.87 -8.44
CA GLN A 297 -5.48 -14.43 -8.98
C GLN A 297 -4.51 -14.00 -7.86
N PRO A 298 -3.30 -14.58 -7.77
CA PRO A 298 -2.31 -14.21 -6.77
C PRO A 298 -1.62 -12.88 -7.09
N ASN A 299 -0.98 -12.26 -6.09
CA ASN A 299 -0.24 -11.01 -6.23
C ASN A 299 0.83 -11.07 -7.34
N LEU A 300 1.58 -12.18 -7.40
CA LEU A 300 2.64 -12.37 -8.40
C LEU A 300 2.11 -12.32 -9.83
N ALA A 301 0.94 -12.92 -10.11
CA ALA A 301 0.32 -12.86 -11.42
C ALA A 301 -0.04 -11.41 -11.82
N LYS A 302 -0.53 -10.61 -10.86
CA LYS A 302 -0.84 -9.19 -11.06
C LYS A 302 0.43 -8.36 -11.31
N ALA A 303 1.48 -8.62 -10.54
CA ALA A 303 2.79 -7.99 -10.73
C ALA A 303 3.39 -8.30 -12.11
N CYS A 304 3.37 -9.58 -12.53
CA CYS A 304 3.84 -9.97 -13.86
C CYS A 304 3.01 -9.36 -14.99
N GLN A 305 1.69 -9.25 -14.80
CA GLN A 305 0.82 -8.56 -15.76
C GLN A 305 1.19 -7.08 -15.91
N LEU A 306 1.54 -6.42 -14.80
CA LEU A 306 2.02 -5.03 -14.80
C LEU A 306 3.39 -4.87 -15.46
N LEU A 307 4.29 -5.84 -15.23
CA LEU A 307 5.68 -5.85 -15.71
C LEU A 307 5.83 -6.30 -17.16
N LYS A 308 4.85 -7.00 -17.74
CA LYS A 308 4.96 -7.66 -19.05
C LYS A 308 5.48 -6.72 -20.14
N ASP A 309 4.70 -5.70 -20.49
CA ASP A 309 5.06 -4.78 -21.56
C ASP A 309 6.22 -3.86 -21.13
N TYR A 310 6.36 -3.60 -19.83
CA TYR A 310 7.43 -2.79 -19.26
C TYR A 310 8.81 -3.42 -19.49
N LEU A 311 8.93 -4.73 -19.26
CA LEU A 311 10.17 -5.50 -19.39
C LEU A 311 10.44 -5.97 -20.82
N LEU A 312 9.42 -6.40 -21.58
CA LEU A 312 9.63 -6.87 -22.95
C LEU A 312 10.09 -5.75 -23.89
N ARG A 313 9.63 -4.52 -23.67
CA ARG A 313 10.06 -3.38 -24.46
C ARG A 313 11.52 -3.00 -24.16
N GLY A 314 12.38 -3.24 -25.15
CA GLY A 314 13.81 -2.98 -25.06
C GLY A 314 14.59 -4.11 -24.39
N ALA A 315 13.97 -5.29 -24.24
CA ALA A 315 14.65 -6.47 -23.74
C ALA A 315 15.80 -6.90 -24.66
N PRO A 316 16.97 -7.22 -24.09
CA PRO A 316 18.07 -7.83 -24.83
C PRO A 316 17.64 -9.12 -25.53
N SER A 317 18.06 -9.31 -26.77
CA SER A 317 17.62 -10.42 -27.62
C SER A 317 17.97 -11.79 -27.05
N ASP A 318 19.02 -11.89 -26.25
CA ASP A 318 19.48 -13.14 -25.63
C ASP A 318 18.56 -13.67 -24.52
N ILE A 319 17.74 -12.81 -23.92
CA ILE A 319 16.80 -13.20 -22.86
C ILE A 319 15.34 -12.98 -23.22
N HIS A 320 15.04 -12.32 -24.34
CA HIS A 320 13.68 -11.90 -24.69
C HIS A 320 12.69 -13.07 -24.70
N GLU A 321 13.04 -14.17 -25.39
CA GLU A 321 12.15 -15.35 -25.52
C GLU A 321 11.87 -16.02 -24.17
N GLU A 322 12.92 -16.25 -23.37
CA GLU A 322 12.77 -16.87 -22.05
C GLU A 322 12.01 -15.94 -21.08
N LEU A 323 12.30 -14.64 -21.10
CA LEU A 323 11.61 -13.65 -20.27
C LEU A 323 10.12 -13.60 -20.60
N GLU A 324 9.77 -13.56 -21.89
CA GLU A 324 8.39 -13.59 -22.35
C GLU A 324 7.66 -14.84 -21.86
N LYS A 325 8.26 -16.01 -22.06
CA LYS A 325 7.72 -17.29 -21.58
C LYS A 325 7.46 -17.29 -20.07
N GLN A 326 8.45 -16.87 -19.27
CA GLN A 326 8.31 -16.83 -17.81
C GLN A 326 7.23 -15.84 -17.36
N LEU A 327 7.12 -14.67 -18.02
CA LEU A 327 6.07 -13.70 -17.74
C LEU A 327 4.67 -14.25 -18.06
N TYR A 328 4.49 -14.95 -19.17
CA TYR A 328 3.20 -15.56 -19.51
C TYR A 328 2.81 -16.68 -18.54
N LEU A 329 3.76 -17.53 -18.14
CA LEU A 329 3.53 -18.54 -17.10
C LEU A 329 3.13 -17.89 -15.78
N CYS A 330 3.82 -16.83 -15.40
CA CYS A 330 3.52 -16.06 -14.19
C CYS A 330 2.11 -15.44 -14.21
N ILE A 331 1.70 -14.84 -15.33
CA ILE A 331 0.37 -14.24 -15.49
C ILE A 331 -0.74 -15.29 -15.43
N ALA A 332 -0.47 -16.50 -15.94
CA ALA A 332 -1.41 -17.61 -15.96
C ALA A 332 -1.60 -18.30 -14.60
N LEU A 333 -0.82 -17.93 -13.57
CA LEU A 333 -0.98 -18.46 -12.22
C LEU A 333 -2.39 -18.20 -11.69
N LYS A 334 -3.02 -19.28 -11.20
CA LYS A 334 -4.33 -19.26 -10.55
C LYS A 334 -4.24 -19.85 -9.15
N VAL A 335 -5.14 -19.40 -8.28
CA VAL A 335 -5.25 -19.93 -6.93
C VAL A 335 -6.04 -21.24 -6.94
N THR A 336 -5.34 -22.38 -7.08
CA THR A 336 -5.88 -23.74 -6.86
C THR A 336 -4.97 -24.56 -5.93
N ALA A 337 -5.56 -25.26 -4.95
CA ALA A 337 -4.83 -25.82 -3.80
C ALA A 337 -3.85 -26.98 -4.12
N ASN A 338 -2.83 -27.10 -3.26
CA ASN A 338 -1.78 -28.13 -3.06
C ASN A 338 -0.45 -28.08 -3.85
N GLN A 339 -0.34 -27.44 -5.01
CA GLN A 339 0.95 -27.33 -5.74
C GLN A 339 1.46 -25.89 -5.90
N MET A 340 0.69 -24.92 -5.41
CA MET A 340 0.79 -23.52 -5.78
C MET A 340 1.95 -22.75 -5.13
N GLU A 341 2.27 -23.02 -3.86
CA GLU A 341 3.37 -22.33 -3.17
C GLU A 341 4.74 -22.65 -3.81
N MET A 342 4.90 -23.89 -4.26
CA MET A 342 6.10 -24.33 -4.99
C MET A 342 6.19 -23.67 -6.37
N GLU A 343 5.09 -23.63 -7.14
CA GLU A 343 5.06 -22.98 -8.45
C GLU A 343 5.28 -21.47 -8.35
N HIS A 344 4.64 -20.82 -7.39
CA HIS A 344 4.81 -19.40 -7.09
C HIS A 344 6.28 -19.08 -6.79
N SER A 345 6.89 -19.82 -5.85
CA SER A 345 8.29 -19.62 -5.46
C SER A 345 9.25 -19.91 -6.62
N LEU A 346 8.98 -20.95 -7.44
CA LEU A 346 9.81 -21.31 -8.59
C LEU A 346 9.79 -20.21 -9.65
N ILE A 347 8.61 -19.75 -10.07
CA ILE A 347 8.47 -18.71 -11.09
C ILE A 347 9.08 -17.39 -10.61
N LEU A 348 8.79 -17.00 -9.37
CA LEU A 348 9.35 -15.79 -8.76
C LEU A 348 10.88 -15.82 -8.76
N ASN A 349 11.48 -16.94 -8.31
CA ASN A 349 12.94 -17.08 -8.27
C ASN A 349 13.56 -17.16 -9.66
N ASN A 350 12.92 -17.82 -10.63
CA ASN A 350 13.39 -17.88 -12.01
C ASN A 350 13.40 -16.48 -12.64
N LEU A 351 12.32 -15.70 -12.47
CA LEU A 351 12.24 -14.32 -12.95
C LEU A 351 13.31 -13.43 -12.32
N LYS A 352 13.44 -13.46 -10.98
CA LYS A 352 14.49 -12.69 -10.27
C LYS A 352 15.89 -13.08 -10.78
N THR A 353 16.17 -14.36 -10.89
CA THR A 353 17.49 -14.86 -11.35
C THR A 353 17.78 -14.45 -12.79
N LEU A 354 16.80 -14.55 -13.69
CA LEU A 354 16.95 -14.16 -15.09
C LEU A 354 17.28 -12.67 -15.22
N LEU A 355 16.55 -11.82 -14.50
CA LEU A 355 16.77 -10.37 -14.48
C LEU A 355 18.12 -10.03 -13.84
N TRP A 356 18.42 -10.61 -12.67
CA TRP A 356 19.64 -10.35 -11.91
C TRP A 356 20.89 -10.73 -12.71
N LYS A 357 20.90 -11.93 -13.33
CA LYS A 357 22.02 -12.39 -14.16
C LYS A 357 22.33 -11.42 -15.31
N LYS A 358 21.32 -10.70 -15.82
CA LYS A 358 21.52 -9.75 -16.90
C LYS A 358 22.11 -8.43 -16.42
N ILE A 359 21.71 -7.96 -15.24
CA ILE A 359 22.14 -6.65 -14.70
C ILE A 359 23.39 -6.72 -13.82
N SER A 360 23.74 -7.89 -13.28
CA SER A 360 24.92 -8.06 -12.42
C SER A 360 26.25 -7.76 -13.13
N HIS A 361 26.27 -7.80 -14.46
CA HIS A 361 27.45 -7.51 -15.29
C HIS A 361 27.49 -6.08 -15.83
N THR A 362 26.46 -5.26 -15.58
CA THR A 362 26.46 -3.85 -15.97
C THR A 362 26.97 -2.98 -14.83
N ASN A 363 27.89 -2.04 -15.11
CA ASN A 363 28.42 -1.08 -14.12
C ASN A 363 27.38 -0.05 -13.59
N ASP A 364 26.09 -0.31 -13.80
CA ASP A 364 24.95 0.56 -13.48
C ASP A 364 24.15 0.08 -12.25
N SER A 365 24.70 -0.89 -11.49
CA SER A 365 24.09 -1.49 -10.28
C SER A 365 23.97 -0.53 -9.10
#